data_AF-A0A520K341-F1
#
_entry.id   AF-A0A520K341-F1
#
_cell.length_a   1.000
_cell.length_b   1.000
_cell.length_c   1.000
_cell.angle_alpha   90.00
_cell.angle_beta   90.00
_cell.angle_gamma   90.00
#
_symmetry.space_group_name_H-M   'P 1'
#
loop_
_entity.id
_entity.type
_entity.pdbx_description
1 polymer ?
#
loop_
_entity_poly.entity_id
_entity_poly.type
_entity_poly.pdbx_seq_one_letter_code
_entity_poly.pdbx_strand_id
1 'polypeptide(L)'
;MIKEAMISVREVISISETESRVEPRVDAGEMGCLNLCRQEQIPILITDDWRALPKLIEISTSINVVVSAFVIRALLNRRVLTRDDAETILDRIARNRDWLESKIYEESKK
;
A
#
# COMPACT_ATOMS: atom_id res chain seq x y z
N MET A 1 -18.13 11.92 16.13
CA MET A 1 -17.00 12.84 16.44
C MET A 1 -15.73 11.99 16.45
N ILE A 2 -15.02 11.92 15.32
CA ILE A 2 -13.71 11.27 15.28
C ILE A 2 -12.79 12.23 16.02
N LYS A 3 -12.38 11.90 17.25
CA LYS A 3 -11.27 12.61 17.90
C LYS A 3 -10.10 12.55 16.94
N GLU A 4 -9.49 13.68 16.63
CA GLU A 4 -8.26 13.76 15.85
C GLU A 4 -7.27 12.76 16.45
N ALA A 5 -7.12 11.61 15.79
CA ALA A 5 -6.10 10.65 16.15
C ALA A 5 -4.78 11.35 15.80
N MET A 6 -3.91 11.49 16.80
CA MET A 6 -2.59 12.07 16.61
C MET A 6 -1.79 11.14 15.67
N ILE A 7 -1.78 11.44 14.38
CA ILE A 7 -1.01 10.69 13.39
C ILE A 7 0.46 11.10 13.59
N SER A 8 1.27 10.19 14.14
CA SER A 8 2.71 10.36 14.15
C SER A 8 3.28 9.89 12.82
N VAL A 9 3.91 10.81 12.08
CA VAL A 9 4.65 10.47 10.86
C VAL A 9 6.12 10.28 11.24
N ARG A 10 6.69 9.13 10.89
CA ARG A 10 8.13 8.85 11.02
C ARG A 10 8.65 8.48 9.64
N GLU A 11 9.61 9.26 9.15
CA GLU A 11 10.39 8.85 7.99
C GLU A 11 11.44 7.83 8.44
N VAL A 12 11.52 6.71 7.74
CA VAL A 12 12.51 5.66 8.01
C VAL A 12 13.32 5.45 6.75
N ILE A 13 14.59 5.81 6.82
CA ILE A 13 15.57 5.53 5.77
C ILE A 13 16.26 4.23 6.15
N SER A 14 15.86 3.14 5.52
CA SER A 14 16.53 1.84 5.67
C SER A 14 17.55 1.68 4.55
N ILE A 15 18.83 1.56 4.90
CA ILE A 15 19.89 1.19 3.96
C ILE A 15 20.12 -0.31 4.16
N SER A 16 19.57 -1.14 3.27
CA SER A 16 19.84 -2.57 3.28
C SER A 16 20.78 -2.94 2.13
N GLU A 17 21.82 -3.73 2.42
CA GLU A 17 22.68 -4.40 1.42
C GLU A 17 21.95 -5.60 0.77
N THR A 18 20.64 -5.51 0.59
CA THR A 18 19.86 -6.58 -0.03
C THR A 18 19.98 -6.48 -1.54
N GLU A 19 20.29 -7.61 -2.20
CA GLU A 19 20.21 -7.74 -3.65
C GLU A 19 18.89 -7.14 -4.17
N SER A 20 18.95 -6.47 -5.33
CA SER A 20 17.84 -5.69 -5.91
C SER A 20 16.50 -6.43 -6.00
N ARG A 21 16.53 -7.76 -6.00
CA ARG A 21 15.37 -8.65 -5.93
C ARG A 21 15.64 -9.72 -4.89
N VAL A 22 14.88 -9.67 -3.81
CA VAL A 22 14.90 -10.71 -2.78
C VAL A 22 14.04 -11.91 -3.22
N GLU A 23 12.99 -11.63 -4.02
CA GLU A 23 12.11 -12.62 -4.65
C GLU A 23 11.70 -12.12 -6.06
N PRO A 24 11.26 -12.97 -7.00
CA PRO A 24 10.92 -12.56 -8.37
C PRO A 24 9.87 -11.45 -8.47
N ARG A 25 9.03 -11.27 -7.44
CA ARG A 25 7.97 -10.26 -7.39
C ARG A 25 8.11 -9.28 -6.23
N VAL A 26 9.18 -9.36 -5.44
CA VAL A 26 9.38 -8.49 -4.28
C VAL A 26 10.78 -7.90 -4.34
N ASP A 27 10.85 -6.58 -4.44
CA ASP A 27 12.13 -5.87 -4.44
C ASP A 27 12.67 -5.62 -3.02
N ALA A 28 13.88 -5.10 -2.94
CA ALA A 28 14.53 -4.77 -1.68
C ALA A 28 13.75 -3.74 -0.85
N GLY A 29 13.09 -2.77 -1.49
CA GLY A 29 12.31 -1.74 -0.81
C GLY A 29 11.06 -2.30 -0.15
N GLU A 30 10.31 -3.14 -0.87
CA GLU A 30 9.12 -3.82 -0.36
C GLU A 30 9.45 -4.78 0.77
N MET A 31 10.53 -5.55 0.63
CA MET A 31 11.04 -6.41 1.70
C MET A 31 11.47 -5.58 2.92
N GLY A 32 12.11 -4.43 2.69
CA GLY A 32 12.48 -3.47 3.74
C GLY A 32 11.26 -2.98 4.53
N CYS A 33 10.20 -2.55 3.85
CA CYS A 33 8.94 -2.14 4.47
C CYS A 33 8.30 -3.26 5.30
N LEU A 34 8.29 -4.49 4.79
CA LEU A 34 7.75 -5.64 5.52
C LEU A 34 8.58 -5.95 6.78
N ASN A 35 9.91 -5.92 6.67
CA ASN A 35 10.80 -6.12 7.80
C ASN A 35 10.64 -5.04 8.87
N LEU A 36 10.48 -3.78 8.46
CA LEU A 36 10.18 -2.68 9.37
C LEU A 36 8.87 -2.93 10.12
N CYS A 37 7.83 -3.40 9.42
CA CYS A 37 6.56 -3.76 10.07
C CYS A 37 6.75 -4.87 11.12
N ARG A 38 7.60 -5.87 10.86
CA ARG A 38 7.93 -6.93 11.82
C ARG A 38 8.66 -6.37 13.05
N GLN A 39 9.68 -5.54 12.83
CA GLN A 39 10.51 -4.96 13.89
C GLN A 39 9.72 -4.04 14.82
N GLU A 40 8.91 -3.16 14.23
CA GLU A 40 8.14 -2.13 14.95
C GLU A 40 6.73 -2.62 15.35
N GLN A 41 6.45 -3.92 15.14
CA GLN A 41 5.16 -4.55 15.45
C GLN A 41 3.96 -3.84 14.80
N ILE A 42 4.13 -3.34 13.58
CA ILE A 42 3.08 -2.69 12.80
C ILE A 42 2.20 -3.78 12.15
N PRO A 43 0.88 -3.81 12.44
CA PRO A 43 0.02 -4.91 12.02
C PRO A 43 -0.45 -4.83 10.57
N ILE A 44 -0.30 -3.67 9.92
CA ILE A 44 -0.81 -3.43 8.57
C ILE A 44 0.28 -2.77 7.72
N LEU A 45 0.56 -3.37 6.55
CA LEU A 45 1.37 -2.78 5.50
C LEU A 45 0.46 -2.34 4.36
N ILE A 46 0.45 -1.05 4.03
CA ILE A 46 -0.24 -0.54 2.83
C ILE A 46 0.78 -0.42 1.71
N THR A 47 0.52 -1.05 0.57
CA THR A 47 1.37 -1.00 -0.64
C THR A 47 0.60 -0.48 -1.84
N ASP A 48 1.25 0.25 -2.72
CA ASP A 48 0.75 0.60 -4.05
C ASP A 48 1.33 -0.31 -5.15
N ASP A 49 1.99 -1.41 -4.81
CA ASP A 49 2.42 -2.42 -5.76
C ASP A 49 1.47 -3.63 -5.74
N TRP A 50 0.63 -3.68 -6.77
CA TRP A 50 -0.30 -4.80 -6.98
C TRP A 50 0.43 -6.10 -7.37
N ARG A 51 1.57 -6.01 -8.06
CA ARG A 51 2.30 -7.16 -8.59
C ARG A 51 3.01 -7.93 -7.48
N ALA A 52 3.46 -7.22 -6.44
CA ALA A 52 4.09 -7.80 -5.27
C ALA A 52 3.11 -8.39 -4.25
N LEU A 53 1.86 -7.90 -4.24
CA LEU A 53 0.84 -8.27 -3.24
C LEU A 53 0.73 -9.79 -2.98
N PRO A 54 0.62 -10.68 -3.99
CA PRO A 54 0.45 -12.11 -3.72
C PRO A 54 1.61 -12.70 -2.93
N LYS A 55 2.85 -12.29 -3.27
CA LYS A 55 4.05 -12.78 -2.59
C LYS A 55 4.21 -12.12 -1.22
N LEU A 56 3.91 -10.83 -1.10
CA LEU A 56 3.90 -10.14 0.20
C LEU A 56 2.93 -10.82 1.18
N ILE A 57 1.71 -11.17 0.75
CA ILE A 57 0.74 -11.91 1.58
C ILE A 57 1.29 -13.29 2.00
N GLU A 58 1.93 -14.02 1.08
CA GLU A 58 2.51 -15.33 1.36
C GLU A 58 3.55 -15.25 2.49
N ILE A 59 4.43 -14.24 2.45
CA ILE A 59 5.54 -14.12 3.40
C ILE A 59 5.18 -13.31 4.67
N SER A 60 4.08 -12.55 4.66
CA SER A 60 3.78 -11.59 5.74
C SER A 60 3.14 -12.21 6.98
N THR A 61 2.62 -13.45 6.91
CA THR A 61 2.01 -14.32 7.97
C THR A 61 1.22 -13.66 9.11
N SER A 62 1.77 -12.71 9.87
CA SER A 62 1.12 -11.92 10.91
C SER A 62 0.79 -10.48 10.52
N ILE A 63 1.22 -10.00 9.36
CA ILE A 63 1.03 -8.63 8.88
C ILE A 63 -0.01 -8.63 7.77
N ASN A 64 -1.06 -7.81 7.93
CA ASN A 64 -2.09 -7.62 6.93
C ASN A 64 -1.58 -6.69 5.82
N VAL A 65 -1.40 -7.21 4.61
CA VAL A 65 -0.93 -6.43 3.46
C VAL A 65 -2.14 -6.00 2.65
N VAL A 66 -2.31 -4.69 2.49
CA VAL A 66 -3.46 -4.08 1.81
C VAL A 66 -2.97 -3.18 0.69
N VAL A 67 -3.69 -3.17 -0.44
CA VAL A 67 -3.38 -2.25 -1.53
C VAL A 67 -3.98 -0.88 -1.25
N SER A 68 -3.21 0.19 -1.49
CA SER A 68 -3.63 1.58 -1.32
C SER A 68 -4.96 1.90 -2.03
N ALA A 69 -5.22 1.27 -3.19
CA ALA A 69 -6.46 1.39 -3.93
C ALA A 69 -7.70 0.97 -3.12
N PHE A 70 -7.60 -0.11 -2.33
CA PHE A 70 -8.68 -0.54 -1.43
C PHE A 70 -8.85 0.40 -0.24
N VAL A 71 -7.78 1.02 0.24
CA VAL A 71 -7.85 2.05 1.28
C VAL A 71 -8.61 3.26 0.76
N ILE A 72 -8.30 3.74 -0.44
CA ILE A 72 -8.99 4.86 -1.09
C ILE A 72 -10.48 4.54 -1.28
N ARG A 73 -10.80 3.35 -1.80
CA ARG A 73 -12.18 2.88 -1.93
C ARG A 73 -12.91 2.85 -0.59
N ALA A 74 -12.27 2.37 0.47
CA ALA A 74 -12.86 2.34 1.80
C ALA A 74 -13.13 3.75 2.35
N LEU A 75 -12.24 4.71 2.08
CA LEU A 75 -12.41 6.11 2.46
C LEU A 75 -13.55 6.77 1.68
N LEU A 76 -13.69 6.48 0.38
CA LEU A 76 -14.83 6.90 -0.44
C LEU A 76 -16.15 6.34 0.10
N ASN A 77 -16.22 5.03 0.37
CA ASN A 77 -17.41 4.37 0.90
C ASN A 77 -17.82 4.92 2.28
N ARG A 78 -16.86 5.39 3.07
CA ARG A 78 -17.08 6.03 4.37
C ARG A 78 -17.36 7.53 4.28
N ARG A 79 -17.41 8.10 3.06
CA ARG A 79 -17.60 9.53 2.79
C ARG A 79 -16.52 10.41 3.45
N VAL A 80 -15.32 9.87 3.62
CA VAL A 80 -14.14 10.63 4.06
C VAL A 80 -13.49 11.35 2.88
N LEU A 81 -13.51 10.70 1.71
CA LEU A 81 -13.15 11.32 0.42
C LEU A 81 -14.41 11.58 -0.39
N THR A 82 -14.37 12.65 -1.18
CA THR A 82 -15.34 12.82 -2.27
C THR A 82 -15.01 11.87 -3.42
N ARG A 83 -15.96 11.69 -4.35
CA ARG A 83 -15.71 10.91 -5.58
C ARG A 83 -14.54 11.50 -6.37
N ASP A 84 -14.56 12.81 -6.58
CA ASP A 84 -13.54 13.53 -7.36
C ASP A 84 -12.15 13.41 -6.71
N ASP A 85 -12.07 13.51 -5.37
CA ASP A 85 -10.80 13.30 -4.65
C ASP A 85 -10.28 11.88 -4.84
N ALA A 86 -11.14 10.87 -4.66
CA ALA A 86 -10.78 9.48 -4.79
C ALA A 86 -10.31 9.14 -6.22
N GLU A 87 -11.03 9.62 -7.23
CA GLU A 87 -10.67 9.45 -8.65
C GLU A 87 -9.34 10.13 -8.97
N THR A 88 -9.13 11.37 -8.50
CA THR A 88 -7.86 12.09 -8.69
C THR A 88 -6.67 11.36 -8.07
N ILE A 89 -6.82 10.83 -6.86
CA ILE A 89 -5.76 10.07 -6.18
C ILE A 89 -5.49 8.75 -6.91
N LEU A 90 -6.53 8.00 -7.28
CA LEU A 90 -6.39 6.74 -8.02
C LEU A 90 -5.70 6.95 -9.37
N ASP A 91 -6.08 7.99 -10.12
CA ASP A 91 -5.46 8.35 -11.40
C ASP A 91 -3.97 8.64 -11.25
N ARG A 92 -3.59 9.38 -10.19
CA ARG A 92 -2.20 9.69 -9.89
C ARG A 92 -1.38 8.44 -9.60
N ILE A 93 -1.92 7.50 -8.81
CA ILE A 93 -1.24 6.23 -8.53
C ILE A 93 -1.15 5.39 -9.80
N ALA A 94 -2.24 5.29 -10.56
CA ALA A 94 -2.32 4.42 -11.73
C ALA A 94 -1.35 4.83 -12.85
N ARG A 95 -1.13 6.13 -13.05
CA ARG A 95 -0.13 6.65 -14.00
C ARG A 95 1.30 6.25 -13.67
N ASN A 96 1.62 6.10 -12.39
CA ASN A 96 2.98 5.81 -11.94
C ASN A 96 3.28 4.30 -11.80
N ARG A 97 2.24 3.45 -11.79
CA ARG A 97 2.33 2.01 -11.48
C ARG A 97 1.82 1.10 -12.61
N ASP A 98 1.60 1.63 -13.81
CA ASP A 98 0.97 0.94 -14.94
C ASP A 98 -0.38 0.29 -14.58
N TRP A 99 -1.14 0.88 -13.66
CA TRP A 99 -2.46 0.36 -13.31
C TRP A 99 -3.57 0.89 -14.21
N LEU A 100 -3.28 1.86 -15.08
CA LEU A 100 -4.27 2.38 -16.02
C LEU A 100 -4.87 1.21 -16.82
N GLU A 101 -6.21 1.18 -16.88
CA GLU A 101 -6.99 0.12 -17.55
C GLU A 101 -6.85 -1.28 -16.95
N SER A 102 -6.13 -1.43 -15.83
CA SER A 102 -6.05 -2.71 -15.12
C SER A 102 -7.34 -2.99 -14.34
N LYS A 103 -7.63 -4.28 -14.12
CA LYS A 103 -8.79 -4.70 -13.32
C LYS A 103 -8.82 -4.09 -11.92
N ILE A 104 -7.66 -3.86 -11.29
CA ILE A 104 -7.62 -3.24 -9.97
C ILE A 104 -8.03 -1.77 -10.00
N TYR A 105 -7.63 -1.02 -11.03
CA TYR A 105 -8.01 0.38 -11.19
C TYR A 105 -9.53 0.52 -11.38
N GLU A 106 -10.12 -0.31 -12.23
CA GLU A 106 -11.58 -0.32 -12.45
C GLU A 106 -12.37 -0.73 -11.19
N GLU A 107 -11.94 -1.77 -10.48
CA GLU A 107 -12.59 -2.21 -9.23
C GLU A 107 -12.48 -1.19 -8.09
N SER A 108 -11.46 -0.33 -8.12
CA SER A 108 -11.23 0.68 -7.08
C SER A 108 -12.12 1.91 -7.22
N LYS A 109 -12.71 2.13 -8.41
CA LYS A 109 -13.66 3.22 -8.70
C LYS A 109 -15.12 2.88 -8.33
N LYS A 110 -15.43 1.62 -8.05
CA LYS A 110 -16.80 1.12 -7.76
C LYS A 110 -17.20 1.32 -6.31
#